data_AF-A0A4Q5SFA4-F1
#
_entry.id   AF-A0A4Q5SFA4-F1
#
_cell.length_a   1.000
_cell.length_b   1.000
_cell.length_c   1.000
_cell.angle_alpha   90.00
_cell.angle_beta   90.00
_cell.angle_gamma   90.00
#
_symmetry.space_group_name_H-M   'P 1'
#
loop_
_entity.id
_entity.type
_entity.pdbx_description
1 polymer ?
#
loop_
_entity_poly.entity_id
_entity_poly.type
_entity_poly.pdbx_seq_one_letter_code
_entity_poly.pdbx_strand_id
1 'polypeptide(L)' 'MLRFAVLLAMATPAVAQDATIADAAWLAGRWVGEGLGGQVEESWSPAMGGQMAGHFTLVQDGKPVFYELM' A
#
# COMPACT_ATOMS: atom_id res chain seq x y z
N MET A 1 -0.02 -50.92 25.29
CA MET A 1 -0.14 -50.44 23.90
C MET A 1 -1.04 -49.21 23.91
N LEU A 2 -0.47 -48.00 23.89
CA LEU A 2 -1.24 -46.76 23.95
C LEU A 2 -1.51 -46.26 22.52
N ARG A 3 -2.79 -46.20 22.12
CA ARG A 3 -3.22 -45.70 20.81
C ARG A 3 -3.38 -44.17 20.89
N PHE A 4 -2.54 -43.43 20.19
CA PHE A 4 -2.75 -42.00 19.92
C PHE A 4 -3.71 -41.87 18.72
N ALA A 5 -4.88 -41.26 18.94
CA ALA A 5 -5.75 -40.82 17.86
C ALA A 5 -5.33 -39.40 17.46
N VAL A 6 -4.93 -39.22 16.19
CA VAL A 6 -4.68 -37.89 15.62
C VAL A 6 -6.03 -37.33 15.17
N LEU A 7 -6.45 -36.21 15.78
CA LEU A 7 -7.61 -35.44 15.32
C LEU A 7 -7.13 -34.51 14.21
N LEU A 8 -7.55 -34.77 12.97
CA LEU A 8 -7.27 -33.90 11.83
C LEU A 8 -8.28 -32.74 11.82
N ALA A 9 -7.84 -31.55 12.21
CA ALA A 9 -8.64 -30.34 12.05
C ALA A 9 -8.75 -30.00 10.56
N MET A 10 -9.97 -30.02 10.03
CA MET A 10 -10.27 -29.50 8.69
C MET A 10 -10.22 -27.97 8.74
N ALA A 11 -9.29 -27.36 8.02
CA ALA A 11 -9.29 -25.90 7.84
C ALA A 11 -10.47 -25.51 6.95
N THR A 12 -11.36 -24.65 7.45
CA THR A 12 -12.39 -24.01 6.61
C THR A 12 -11.70 -23.06 5.63
N PRO A 13 -12.01 -23.11 4.32
CA PRO A 13 -11.46 -22.16 3.38
C PRO A 13 -11.95 -20.76 3.76
N ALA A 14 -11.02 -19.81 3.91
CA ALA A 14 -11.37 -18.42 4.08
C ALA A 14 -12.06 -17.92 2.79
N VAL A 15 -13.25 -17.35 2.93
CA VAL A 15 -13.89 -16.65 1.82
C VAL A 15 -13.09 -15.36 1.60
N ALA A 16 -12.54 -15.19 0.40
CA ALA A 16 -11.87 -13.95 0.03
C ALA A 16 -12.91 -12.83 0.01
N GLN A 17 -12.69 -11.79 0.80
CA GLN A 17 -13.49 -10.57 0.77
C GLN A 17 -12.91 -9.65 -0.31
N ASP A 18 -13.78 -9.00 -1.08
CA ASP A 18 -13.34 -8.01 -2.07
C ASP A 18 -12.64 -6.85 -1.35
N ALA A 19 -11.43 -6.53 -1.80
CA ALA A 19 -10.67 -5.41 -1.27
C ALA A 19 -11.33 -4.08 -1.67
N THR A 20 -11.23 -3.11 -0.77
CA THR A 20 -11.78 -1.76 -0.91
C THR A 20 -10.66 -0.72 -0.80
N ILE A 21 -10.94 0.52 -1.21
CA ILE A 21 -9.99 1.62 -1.02
C ILE A 21 -9.64 1.87 0.45
N ALA A 22 -10.50 1.47 1.39
CA ALA A 22 -10.24 1.60 2.82
C ALA A 22 -9.11 0.67 3.28
N ASP A 23 -8.89 -0.46 2.60
CA ASP A 23 -7.79 -1.38 2.90
C ASP A 23 -6.42 -0.78 2.52
N ALA A 24 -6.40 0.27 1.69
CA ALA A 24 -5.23 1.06 1.33
C ALA A 24 -5.07 2.34 2.18
N ALA A 25 -5.86 2.53 3.24
CA ALA A 25 -5.83 3.75 4.05
C ALA A 25 -4.45 4.06 4.67
N TRP A 26 -3.60 3.04 4.83
CA TRP A 26 -2.22 3.20 5.31
C TRP A 26 -1.33 4.01 4.35
N LEU A 27 -1.70 4.11 3.07
CA LEU A 27 -0.94 4.84 2.06
C LEU A 27 -1.14 6.35 2.20
N ALA A 28 -2.27 6.79 2.77
CA ALA A 28 -2.58 8.20 2.95
C ALA A 28 -1.51 8.89 3.82
N GLY A 29 -0.96 9.99 3.32
CA GLY A 29 0.12 10.69 3.98
C GLY A 29 1.17 11.22 2.99
N ARG A 30 2.32 11.59 3.54
CA ARG A 30 3.45 12.16 2.82
C ARG A 30 4.68 11.27 3.04
N TRP A 31 5.24 10.81 1.93
CA TRP A 31 6.41 9.95 1.88
C TRP A 31 7.55 10.73 1.25
N VAL A 32 8.66 10.88 1.97
CA VAL A 32 9.83 11.64 1.51
C VAL A 32 11.06 10.76 1.65
N GLY A 33 11.90 10.75 0.63
CA GLY A 33 13.13 9.96 0.66
C GLY A 33 14.04 10.21 -0.52
N GLU A 34 15.01 9.31 -0.67
CA GLU A 34 15.94 9.25 -1.79
C GLU A 34 15.50 8.15 -2.77
N GLY A 35 15.51 8.45 -4.05
CA GLY A 35 15.12 7.52 -5.10
C GLY A 35 15.39 8.11 -6.49
N LEU A 36 15.56 7.23 -7.49
CA LEU A 36 15.73 7.66 -8.89
C LEU A 36 16.86 8.70 -9.09
N GLY A 37 17.92 8.62 -8.29
CA GLY A 37 19.06 9.55 -8.35
C GLY A 37 18.80 10.95 -7.79
N GLY A 38 17.75 11.15 -6.99
CA GLY A 38 17.44 12.44 -6.37
C GLY A 38 16.55 12.32 -5.12
N GLN A 39 16.02 13.46 -4.68
CA GLN A 39 14.99 13.49 -3.65
C GLN A 39 13.64 13.21 -4.27
N VAL A 40 12.88 12.31 -3.66
CA VAL A 40 11.51 12.00 -4.05
C VAL A 40 10.54 12.38 -2.96
N GLU A 41 9.37 12.84 -3.39
CA GLU A 41 8.22 13.04 -2.53
C GLU A 41 6.98 12.47 -3.21
N GLU A 42 6.22 11.67 -2.46
CA GLU A 42 4.92 11.16 -2.89
C GLU A 42 3.89 11.46 -1.80
N SER A 43 2.73 11.95 -2.20
CA SER A 43 1.62 12.21 -1.29
C SER A 43 0.35 11.61 -1.80
N TRP A 44 -0.41 11.01 -0.88
CA TRP A 44 -1.70 10.41 -1.15
C TRP A 44 -2.77 11.01 -0.23
N SER A 45 -3.89 11.43 -0.80
CA SER A 45 -5.04 11.91 -0.04
C SER A 45 -5.70 10.77 0.73
N PRO A 46 -6.42 11.07 1.83
CA PRO A 46 -7.42 10.15 2.34
C PRO A 46 -8.41 9.75 1.24
N ALA A 47 -8.96 8.54 1.33
CA ALA A 47 -9.94 8.07 0.36
C ALA A 47 -11.22 8.93 0.39
N MET A 48 -11.69 9.33 -0.79
CA MET A 48 -12.93 10.09 -0.97
C MET A 48 -13.63 9.61 -2.25
N GLY A 49 -14.90 9.22 -2.13
CA GLY A 49 -15.68 8.76 -3.29
C GLY A 49 -15.14 7.47 -3.93
N GLY A 50 -14.52 6.59 -3.15
CA GLY A 50 -13.96 5.32 -3.65
C GLY A 50 -12.58 5.44 -4.29
N GLN A 51 -11.94 6.61 -4.22
CA GLN A 51 -10.65 6.88 -4.85
C GLN A 51 -9.72 7.63 -3.90
N MET A 52 -8.42 7.60 -4.18
CA MET A 52 -7.39 8.42 -3.54
C MET A 52 -6.69 9.22 -4.63
N ALA A 53 -6.50 10.53 -4.41
CA ALA A 53 -5.70 11.35 -5.31
C ALA A 53 -4.24 11.30 -4.86
N GLY A 54 -3.32 11.27 -5.82
CA GLY A 54 -1.90 11.18 -5.56
C GLY A 54 -1.09 12.19 -6.35
N HIS A 55 0.08 12.55 -5.83
CA HIS A 55 1.09 13.24 -6.63
C HIS A 55 2.49 12.80 -6.23
N PHE A 56 3.37 12.79 -7.23
CA PHE A 56 4.79 12.49 -7.08
C PHE A 56 5.64 13.65 -7.59
N THR A 57 6.80 13.85 -6.97
CA THR A 57 7.82 14.80 -7.42
C THR A 57 9.20 14.18 -7.28
N LEU A 58 10.02 14.29 -8.32
CA LEU A 58 11.45 13.98 -8.28
C LEU A 58 12.25 15.27 -8.47
N VAL A 59 13.21 15.49 -7.57
CA VAL A 59 14.16 16.61 -7.58
C VAL A 59 15.58 16.07 -7.74
N GLN A 60 16.27 16.52 -8.79
CA GLN A 60 17.70 16.24 -9.03
C GLN A 60 18.45 17.56 -9.12
N ASP A 61 19.66 17.63 -8.55
CA ASP A 61 20.48 18.85 -8.51
C ASP A 61 19.72 20.10 -8.01
N GLY A 62 18.84 19.90 -7.02
CA GLY A 62 18.02 20.95 -6.43
C GLY A 62 16.90 21.49 -7.34
N LYS A 63 16.63 20.83 -8.47
CA LYS A 63 15.59 21.22 -9.43
C LYS A 63 14.57 20.10 -9.61
N PRO A 64 13.26 20.41 -9.65
CA PRO A 64 12.28 19.41 -10.02
C PRO A 64 12.47 19.01 -11.48
N VAL A 65 12.50 17.71 -11.73
CA VAL A 65 12.71 17.13 -13.06
C VAL A 65 11.54 16.27 -13.53
N PHE A 66 10.65 15.85 -12.62
CA PHE A 66 9.48 15.06 -12.96
C PHE A 66 8.34 15.24 -11.96
N TYR A 67 7.12 15.17 -12.48
CA TYR A 67 5.87 15.18 -11.73
C TYR A 67 4.90 14.14 -12.29
N GLU A 68 4.14 13.51 -11.41
CA GLU A 68 3.00 12.67 -11.76
C GLU A 68 1.80 13.06 -10.91
N LEU A 69 0.61 13.04 -11.51
CA LEU A 69 -0.68 13.29 -10.87
C LEU A 69 -1.56 12.08 -11.15
N MET A 70 -2.19 11.56 -10.11
CA MET A 70 -3.01 10.34 -10.13
C MET A 70 -4.39 10.62 -9.55
#